data_AF-K0XKA3-F1
#
_entry.id   AF-K0XKA3-F1
#
_cell.length_a   1.000
_cell.length_b   1.000
_cell.length_c   1.000
_cell.angle_alpha   90.00
_cell.angle_beta   90.00
_cell.angle_gamma   90.00
#
_symmetry.space_group_name_H-M   'P 1'
#
loop_
_entity.id
_entity.type
_entity.pdbx_description
1 polymer ?
#
loop_
_entity_poly.entity_id
_entity_poly.type
_entity_poly.pdbx_seq_one_letter_code
_entity_poly.pdbx_strand_id
1 'polypeptide(L)'
;MADTQITILGMSGSGKTCYLLVLYYKMSSGLKGYTIATDDDADVQLRDRYARLSDVTLSREKRFPAGTDNISKYVFDLQYGYNTVMSFDWVDYPGGLLDRKNSGSLEEYENVKQAINNSSSIFICVDGALLVGNDTEEKIDNIRDNCSNVINTFFSDYQKTNKSIPPTAIIVTKYDVCKDDTDEEELCEIIEEAFSPFFVKNEVEKIVTIIPVSIGVNIMNEDGSGRMKPINIHLPIFMGIWFALSKKIQDSVENLRKRQSITNELNQQKKIEENKLIF
;
A
#
# COMPACT_ATOMS: atom_id res chain seq x y z
N MET A 1 -14.29 4.43 10.62
CA MET A 1 -13.46 4.42 9.40
C MET A 1 -12.62 5.67 9.44
N ALA A 2 -11.32 5.53 9.26
CA ALA A 2 -10.41 6.67 9.19
C ALA A 2 -10.56 7.39 7.84
N ASP A 3 -10.25 8.68 7.80
CA ASP A 3 -10.27 9.48 6.55
C ASP A 3 -9.11 9.12 5.59
N THR A 4 -8.32 8.10 5.90
CA THR A 4 -7.16 7.67 5.13
C THR A 4 -7.23 6.16 4.96
N GLN A 5 -7.23 5.69 3.72
CA GLN A 5 -7.24 4.27 3.40
C GLN A 5 -5.99 3.90 2.61
N ILE A 6 -5.33 2.83 3.04
CA ILE A 6 -4.24 2.18 2.31
C ILE A 6 -4.74 0.81 1.86
N THR A 7 -4.78 0.61 0.55
CA THR A 7 -5.20 -0.67 -0.04
C THR A 7 -3.99 -1.43 -0.53
N ILE A 8 -3.87 -2.69 -0.14
CA ILE A 8 -2.83 -3.59 -0.65
C ILE A 8 -3.44 -4.61 -1.61
N LEU A 9 -2.82 -4.72 -2.79
CA LEU A 9 -3.19 -5.58 -3.91
C LEU A 9 -2.01 -6.49 -4.28
N GLY A 10 -2.29 -7.58 -4.99
CA GLY A 10 -1.27 -8.50 -5.49
C GLY A 10 -1.79 -9.93 -5.52
N MET A 11 -1.18 -10.77 -6.35
CA MET A 11 -1.66 -12.15 -6.57
C MET A 11 -1.55 -13.02 -5.32
N SER A 12 -2.17 -14.20 -5.35
CA SER A 12 -2.01 -15.17 -4.27
C SER A 12 -0.53 -15.55 -4.14
N GLY A 13 -0.03 -15.66 -2.91
CA GLY A 13 1.39 -15.99 -2.68
C GLY A 13 2.39 -14.83 -2.82
N SER A 14 1.96 -13.63 -3.23
CA SER A 14 2.84 -12.44 -3.37
C SER A 14 3.28 -11.80 -2.03
N GLY A 15 3.04 -12.45 -0.89
CA GLY A 15 3.59 -12.03 0.40
C GLY A 15 2.86 -10.89 1.13
N LYS A 16 1.72 -10.37 0.64
CA LYS A 16 0.94 -9.28 1.27
C LYS A 16 0.71 -9.46 2.78
N THR A 17 0.17 -10.61 3.16
CA THR A 17 -0.18 -10.89 4.56
C THR A 17 1.06 -11.04 5.43
N CYS A 18 2.11 -11.69 4.94
CA CYS A 18 3.40 -11.77 5.63
C CYS A 18 4.03 -10.38 5.80
N TYR A 19 3.93 -9.52 4.78
CA TYR A 19 4.36 -8.13 4.85
C TYR A 19 3.65 -7.40 6.00
N LEU A 20 2.31 -7.49 6.08
CA LEU A 20 1.55 -6.84 7.15
C LEU A 20 1.98 -7.31 8.54
N LEU A 21 2.10 -8.63 8.76
CA LEU A 21 2.49 -9.19 10.06
C LEU A 21 3.84 -8.64 10.53
N VAL A 22 4.81 -8.57 9.61
CA VAL A 22 6.17 -8.13 9.92
C VAL A 22 6.25 -6.61 10.04
N LEU A 23 5.49 -5.86 9.24
CA LEU A 23 5.31 -4.42 9.38
C LEU A 23 4.76 -4.09 10.76
N TYR A 24 3.65 -4.73 11.13
CA TYR A 24 2.99 -4.50 12.41
C TYR A 24 3.93 -4.81 13.57
N TYR A 25 4.55 -6.00 13.58
CA TYR A 25 5.50 -6.36 14.63
C TYR A 25 6.66 -5.36 14.73
N LYS A 26 7.31 -5.03 13.62
CA LYS A 26 8.45 -4.08 13.61
C LYS A 26 8.05 -2.70 14.09
N MET A 27 6.91 -2.18 13.64
CA MET A 27 6.45 -0.85 14.01
C MET A 27 5.85 -0.81 15.41
N SER A 28 5.26 -1.90 15.93
CA SER A 28 4.77 -1.98 17.31
C SER A 28 5.91 -1.86 18.34
N SER A 29 7.11 -2.32 17.99
CA SER A 29 8.31 -2.18 18.83
C SER A 29 8.94 -0.79 18.80
N GLY A 30 8.48 0.06 17.87
CA GLY A 30 9.00 1.40 17.67
C GLY A 30 10.13 1.49 16.64
N LEU A 31 10.05 2.50 15.78
CA LEU A 31 11.10 2.86 14.83
C LEU A 31 11.33 4.36 14.87
N LYS A 32 12.47 4.79 15.43
CA LYS A 32 12.84 6.21 15.58
C LYS A 32 11.73 7.05 16.24
N GLY A 33 11.05 6.49 17.23
CA GLY A 33 9.95 7.13 17.96
C GLY A 33 8.56 6.96 17.33
N TYR A 34 8.46 6.37 16.13
CA TYR A 34 7.18 6.03 15.51
C TYR A 34 6.72 4.63 15.88
N THR A 35 5.44 4.46 16.18
CA THR A 35 4.79 3.17 16.40
C THR A 35 3.52 3.02 15.57
N ILE A 36 3.11 1.79 15.31
CA ILE A 36 1.77 1.46 14.82
C ILE A 36 1.03 0.72 15.93
N ALA A 37 -0.17 1.17 16.25
CA ALA A 37 -1.09 0.54 17.19
C ALA A 37 -2.42 0.22 16.50
N THR A 38 -3.21 -0.68 17.08
CA THR A 38 -4.57 -1.03 16.65
C THR A 38 -5.39 -1.39 17.89
N ASP A 39 -6.65 -1.80 17.73
CA ASP A 39 -7.48 -2.27 18.84
C ASP A 39 -6.96 -3.59 19.44
N ASP A 40 -7.37 -3.90 20.66
CA ASP A 40 -6.85 -5.04 21.43
C ASP A 40 -7.08 -6.39 20.70
N ASP A 41 -8.23 -6.56 20.04
CA ASP A 41 -8.57 -7.79 19.33
C ASP A 41 -7.65 -7.99 18.12
N ALA A 42 -7.45 -6.94 17.32
CA ALA A 42 -6.54 -6.95 16.19
C ALA A 42 -5.07 -7.10 16.61
N ASP A 43 -4.64 -6.47 17.72
CA ASP A 43 -3.28 -6.59 18.24
C ASP A 43 -2.94 -8.03 18.61
N VAL A 44 -3.82 -8.68 19.38
CA VAL A 44 -3.65 -10.10 19.77
C VAL A 44 -3.58 -10.98 18.54
N GLN A 45 -4.51 -10.80 17.58
CA GLN A 45 -4.52 -11.60 16.35
C GLN A 45 -3.23 -11.44 15.54
N LEU A 46 -2.75 -10.21 15.34
CA LEU A 46 -1.55 -9.94 14.54
C LEU A 46 -0.29 -10.45 15.24
N ARG A 47 -0.19 -10.32 16.57
CA ARG A 47 0.94 -10.84 17.36
C ARG A 47 1.01 -12.36 17.33
N ASP A 48 -0.12 -13.04 17.53
CA ASP A 48 -0.18 -14.51 17.49
C ASP A 48 0.21 -15.05 16.13
N ARG A 49 -0.26 -14.42 15.05
CA ARG A 49 0.12 -14.79 13.68
C ARG A 49 1.59 -14.54 13.40
N TYR A 50 2.15 -13.43 13.90
CA TYR A 50 3.58 -13.16 13.79
C TYR A 50 4.43 -14.19 14.57
N ALA A 51 4.00 -14.57 15.78
CA ALA A 51 4.67 -15.59 16.58
C ALA A 51 4.75 -16.92 15.83
N ARG A 52 3.65 -17.36 15.21
CA ARG A 52 3.63 -18.56 14.35
C ARG A 52 4.54 -18.43 13.13
N LEU A 53 4.53 -17.29 12.46
CA LEU A 53 5.40 -17.01 11.30
C LEU A 53 6.89 -17.16 11.67
N SER A 54 7.24 -16.73 12.88
CA SER A 54 8.61 -16.71 13.40
C SER A 54 9.06 -18.03 14.04
N ASP A 55 8.15 -18.96 14.31
CA ASP A 55 8.45 -20.23 14.96
C ASP A 55 9.03 -21.24 13.98
N VAL A 56 10.36 -21.36 13.95
CA VAL A 56 11.09 -22.29 13.07
C VAL A 56 10.86 -23.77 13.38
N THR A 57 10.23 -24.11 14.51
CA THR A 57 9.92 -25.50 14.88
C THR A 57 8.66 -26.03 14.19
N LEU A 58 7.81 -25.12 13.69
CA LEU A 58 6.61 -25.45 12.95
C LEU A 58 6.92 -25.77 11.47
N SER A 59 6.11 -26.63 10.86
CA SER A 59 6.17 -26.85 9.41
C SER A 59 5.81 -25.57 8.64
N ARG A 60 6.29 -25.44 7.40
CA ARG A 60 6.04 -24.28 6.54
C ARG A 60 4.55 -23.92 6.46
N GLU A 61 3.69 -24.92 6.29
CA GLU A 61 2.23 -24.77 6.20
C GLU A 61 1.59 -24.22 7.49
N LYS A 62 2.21 -24.46 8.65
CA LYS A 62 1.76 -23.94 9.95
C LYS A 62 2.33 -22.56 10.27
N ARG A 63 3.53 -22.27 9.75
CA ARG A 63 4.22 -20.97 9.94
C ARG A 63 3.61 -19.89 9.07
N PHE A 64 3.51 -20.16 7.77
CA PHE A 64 3.09 -19.15 6.80
C PHE A 64 1.57 -19.15 6.69
N PRO A 65 0.93 -17.96 6.70
CA PRO A 65 -0.49 -17.88 6.50
C PRO A 65 -0.87 -18.46 5.14
N ALA A 66 -1.93 -19.27 5.10
CA ALA A 66 -2.58 -19.65 3.85
C ALA A 66 -3.03 -18.39 3.08
N GLY A 67 -3.23 -18.54 1.77
CA GLY A 67 -3.79 -17.47 0.95
C GLY A 67 -5.06 -16.90 1.60
N THR A 68 -5.15 -15.58 1.65
CA THR A 68 -6.31 -14.90 2.22
C THR A 68 -7.51 -15.08 1.29
N ASP A 69 -8.58 -15.72 1.79
CA ASP A 69 -9.81 -15.95 1.01
C ASP A 69 -10.82 -14.79 1.12
N ASN A 70 -10.72 -13.97 2.18
CA ASN A 70 -11.65 -12.86 2.47
C ASN A 70 -10.92 -11.52 2.64
N ILE A 71 -11.57 -10.41 2.26
CA ILE A 71 -11.02 -9.07 2.48
C ILE A 71 -10.75 -8.87 3.98
N SER A 72 -9.48 -8.59 4.32
CA SER A 72 -9.08 -8.30 5.70
C SER A 72 -8.97 -6.79 5.89
N LYS A 73 -9.62 -6.27 6.93
CA LYS A 73 -9.65 -4.85 7.27
C LYS A 73 -9.11 -4.63 8.67
N TYR A 74 -8.20 -3.67 8.80
CA TYR A 74 -7.65 -3.24 10.09
C TYR A 74 -7.72 -1.72 10.17
N VAL A 75 -7.88 -1.18 11.38
CA VAL A 75 -7.72 0.25 11.63
C VAL A 75 -6.44 0.42 12.46
N PHE A 76 -5.52 1.23 11.96
CA PHE A 76 -4.23 1.45 12.59
C PHE A 76 -4.06 2.92 12.98
N ASP A 77 -3.42 3.14 14.11
CA ASP A 77 -2.93 4.44 14.54
C ASP A 77 -1.41 4.50 14.35
N LEU A 78 -0.96 5.41 13.49
CA LEU A 78 0.44 5.83 13.49
C LEU A 78 0.63 6.82 14.64
N GLN A 79 1.56 6.50 15.54
CA GLN A 79 1.89 7.33 16.69
C GLN A 79 3.34 7.82 16.63
N TYR A 80 3.60 8.96 17.25
CA TYR A 80 4.94 9.46 17.56
C TYR A 80 5.03 9.78 19.05
N GLY A 81 5.90 9.07 19.77
CA GLY A 81 5.99 9.19 21.23
C GLY A 81 4.64 8.95 21.92
N TYR A 82 3.90 7.94 21.48
CA TYR A 82 2.55 7.55 21.95
C TYR A 82 1.41 8.54 21.66
N ASN A 83 1.67 9.63 20.94
CA ASN A 83 0.61 10.51 20.45
C ASN A 83 0.21 10.10 19.03
N THR A 84 -1.08 9.86 18.79
CA THR A 84 -1.59 9.55 17.45
C THR A 84 -1.38 10.72 16.51
N VAL A 85 -0.62 10.49 15.45
CA VAL A 85 -0.36 11.44 14.36
C VAL A 85 -1.45 11.32 13.29
N MET A 86 -1.84 10.08 12.97
CA MET A 86 -2.84 9.77 11.97
C MET A 86 -3.37 8.35 12.19
N SER A 87 -4.69 8.20 12.08
CA SER A 87 -5.33 6.89 11.92
C SER A 87 -5.52 6.58 10.43
N PHE A 88 -5.42 5.31 10.05
CA PHE A 88 -5.67 4.86 8.69
C PHE A 88 -6.30 3.46 8.65
N ASP A 89 -7.16 3.26 7.66
CA ASP A 89 -7.76 1.97 7.35
C ASP A 89 -6.79 1.19 6.43
N TRP A 90 -6.48 -0.05 6.79
CA TRP A 90 -5.71 -0.98 5.98
C TRP A 90 -6.65 -2.02 5.37
N VAL A 91 -6.63 -2.17 4.05
CA VAL A 91 -7.49 -3.12 3.34
C VAL A 91 -6.64 -4.08 2.52
N ASP A 92 -6.58 -5.35 2.94
CA ASP A 92 -5.89 -6.44 2.24
C ASP A 92 -6.89 -7.22 1.39
N TYR A 93 -6.75 -7.08 0.07
CA TYR A 93 -7.59 -7.78 -0.90
C TYR A 93 -7.00 -9.16 -1.24
N PRO A 94 -7.82 -10.22 -1.17
CA PRO A 94 -7.45 -11.56 -1.61
C PRO A 94 -6.86 -11.57 -3.03
N GLY A 95 -5.72 -12.22 -3.20
CA GLY A 95 -5.14 -12.41 -4.53
C GLY A 95 -6.02 -13.29 -5.41
N GLY A 96 -6.74 -14.25 -4.83
CA GLY A 96 -7.66 -15.13 -5.57
C GLY A 96 -8.85 -14.39 -6.20
N LEU A 97 -9.19 -13.18 -5.75
CA LEU A 97 -10.19 -12.33 -6.41
C LEU A 97 -9.65 -11.69 -7.70
N LEU A 98 -8.33 -11.52 -7.78
CA LEU A 98 -7.64 -11.02 -8.97
C LEU A 98 -7.53 -12.15 -10.02
N ASP A 99 -7.31 -13.40 -9.60
CA ASP A 99 -7.17 -14.57 -10.47
C ASP A 99 -8.46 -14.94 -11.24
N ARG A 100 -9.64 -14.59 -10.72
CA ARG A 100 -10.94 -15.08 -11.23
C ARG A 100 -11.55 -14.21 -12.34
N LYS A 101 -10.80 -13.94 -13.42
CA LYS A 101 -11.34 -13.25 -14.60
C LYS A 101 -12.35 -14.07 -15.42
N ASN A 102 -12.50 -15.37 -15.17
CA ASN A 102 -13.40 -16.26 -15.93
C ASN A 102 -14.51 -16.93 -15.10
N SER A 103 -14.65 -16.63 -13.81
CA SER A 103 -15.68 -17.25 -12.94
C SER A 103 -16.09 -16.44 -11.70
N GLY A 104 -15.50 -15.26 -11.45
CA GLY A 104 -15.81 -14.42 -10.29
C GLY A 104 -17.13 -13.64 -10.42
N SER A 105 -17.73 -13.29 -9.29
CA SER A 105 -18.96 -12.50 -9.28
C SER A 105 -18.65 -11.02 -9.62
N LEU A 106 -19.53 -10.36 -10.38
CA LEU A 106 -19.39 -8.94 -10.74
C LEU A 106 -19.19 -8.03 -9.51
N GLU A 107 -19.74 -8.44 -8.38
CA GLU A 107 -19.65 -7.78 -7.08
C GLU A 107 -18.22 -7.72 -6.54
N GLU A 108 -17.44 -8.80 -6.66
CA GLU A 108 -16.04 -8.85 -6.22
C GLU A 108 -15.16 -7.86 -7.00
N TYR A 109 -15.40 -7.75 -8.31
CA TYR A 109 -14.70 -6.82 -9.18
C TYR A 109 -15.01 -5.35 -8.83
N GLU A 110 -16.28 -5.04 -8.59
CA GLU A 110 -16.71 -3.70 -8.17
C GLU A 110 -16.19 -3.35 -6.77
N ASN A 111 -16.06 -4.32 -5.86
CA ASN A 111 -15.45 -4.10 -4.54
C ASN A 111 -13.98 -3.69 -4.62
N VAL A 112 -13.20 -4.25 -5.55
CA VAL A 112 -11.80 -3.83 -5.77
C VAL A 112 -11.75 -2.42 -6.34
N LYS A 113 -12.61 -2.09 -7.32
CA LYS A 113 -12.71 -0.73 -7.88
C LYS A 113 -13.05 0.31 -6.81
N GLN A 114 -14.03 0.02 -5.96
CA GLN A 114 -14.41 0.90 -4.87
C GLN A 114 -13.26 1.12 -3.90
N ALA A 115 -12.48 0.09 -3.58
CA ALA A 115 -11.29 0.28 -2.76
C ALA A 115 -10.24 1.16 -3.42
N ILE A 116 -9.95 0.98 -4.71
CA ILE A 116 -9.03 1.86 -5.44
C ILE A 116 -9.52 3.30 -5.39
N ASN A 117 -10.82 3.54 -5.64
CA ASN A 117 -11.45 4.87 -5.55
C ASN A 117 -11.33 5.51 -4.16
N ASN A 118 -11.47 4.73 -3.10
CA ASN A 118 -11.43 5.23 -1.73
C ASN A 118 -10.00 5.35 -1.18
N SER A 119 -9.00 4.84 -1.90
CA SER A 119 -7.62 4.78 -1.42
C SER A 119 -6.93 6.13 -1.43
N SER A 120 -6.30 6.47 -0.31
CA SER A 120 -5.32 7.55 -0.24
C SER A 120 -3.96 7.14 -0.81
N SER A 121 -3.64 5.84 -0.74
CA SER A 121 -2.46 5.24 -1.37
C SER A 121 -2.72 3.76 -1.66
N ILE A 122 -2.06 3.23 -2.68
CA ILE A 122 -2.20 1.84 -3.12
C ILE A 122 -0.85 1.13 -3.08
N PHE A 123 -0.80 -0.07 -2.51
CA PHE A 123 0.38 -0.92 -2.50
C PHE A 123 0.13 -2.13 -3.42
N ILE A 124 0.99 -2.36 -4.40
CA ILE A 124 0.92 -3.50 -5.30
C ILE A 124 2.09 -4.42 -4.98
N CYS A 125 1.83 -5.59 -4.40
CA CYS A 125 2.85 -6.58 -4.09
C CYS A 125 3.19 -7.44 -5.30
N VAL A 126 4.45 -7.35 -5.72
CA VAL A 126 5.07 -8.19 -6.73
C VAL A 126 5.92 -9.26 -6.04
N ASP A 127 5.83 -10.50 -6.50
CA ASP A 127 6.60 -11.62 -5.96
C ASP A 127 8.02 -11.61 -6.53
N GLY A 128 9.03 -11.32 -5.70
CA GLY A 128 10.42 -11.29 -6.10
C GLY A 128 10.95 -12.64 -6.62
N ALA A 129 10.30 -13.76 -6.29
CA ALA A 129 10.68 -15.06 -6.87
C ALA A 129 10.52 -15.12 -8.40
N LEU A 130 9.71 -14.24 -8.99
CA LEU A 130 9.53 -14.11 -10.44
C LEU A 130 10.68 -13.35 -11.13
N LEU A 131 11.60 -12.77 -10.35
CA LEU A 131 12.75 -11.99 -10.80
C LEU A 131 14.07 -12.77 -10.69
N VAL A 132 14.00 -14.09 -10.45
CA VAL A 132 15.17 -14.98 -10.38
C VAL A 132 15.58 -15.38 -11.79
N GLY A 133 16.88 -15.53 -12.03
CA GLY A 133 17.45 -15.84 -13.34
C GLY A 133 18.23 -14.69 -13.97
N ASN A 134 18.72 -14.90 -15.19
CA ASN A 134 19.63 -13.96 -15.87
C ASN A 134 19.02 -13.32 -17.13
N ASP A 135 17.79 -13.68 -17.49
CA ASP A 135 17.11 -13.17 -18.69
C ASP A 135 16.09 -12.09 -18.30
N THR A 136 16.39 -10.84 -18.63
CA THR A 136 15.54 -9.69 -18.31
C THR A 136 14.18 -9.74 -19.02
N GLU A 137 14.12 -10.24 -20.27
CA GLU A 137 12.85 -10.36 -21.00
C GLU A 137 11.96 -11.42 -20.35
N GLU A 138 12.53 -12.56 -19.95
CA GLU A 138 11.80 -13.61 -19.22
C GLU A 138 11.27 -13.08 -17.87
N LYS A 139 12.06 -12.31 -17.13
CA LYS A 139 11.62 -11.67 -15.88
C LYS A 139 10.45 -10.70 -16.13
N ILE A 140 10.51 -9.89 -17.19
CA ILE A 140 9.40 -8.98 -17.58
C ILE A 140 8.12 -9.77 -17.85
N ASP A 141 8.20 -10.81 -18.67
CA ASP A 141 7.05 -11.63 -19.03
C ASP A 141 6.47 -12.36 -17.82
N ASN A 142 7.32 -12.87 -16.93
CA ASN A 142 6.90 -13.47 -15.66
C ASN A 142 6.08 -12.48 -14.81
N ILE A 143 6.52 -11.22 -14.67
CA ILE A 143 5.74 -10.20 -13.94
C ILE A 143 4.44 -9.84 -14.68
N ARG A 144 4.46 -9.75 -16.00
CA ARG A 144 3.27 -9.44 -16.81
C ARG A 144 2.18 -10.49 -16.64
N ASP A 145 2.54 -11.74 -16.84
CA ASP A 145 1.61 -12.87 -16.82
C ASP A 145 1.07 -13.17 -15.42
N ASN A 146 1.93 -13.04 -14.41
CA ASN A 146 1.58 -13.39 -13.03
C ASN A 146 1.23 -12.19 -12.16
N CYS A 147 1.11 -10.97 -12.71
CA CYS A 147 0.69 -9.82 -11.90
C CYS A 147 0.08 -8.69 -12.72
N SER A 148 0.85 -8.05 -13.61
CA SER A 148 0.47 -6.73 -14.13
C SER A 148 -0.74 -6.78 -15.07
N ASN A 149 -0.91 -7.86 -15.85
CA ASN A 149 -2.08 -8.05 -16.74
C ASN A 149 -3.42 -8.01 -16.00
N VAL A 150 -3.44 -8.50 -14.76
CA VAL A 150 -4.62 -8.50 -13.92
C VAL A 150 -4.82 -7.12 -13.30
N ILE A 151 -3.78 -6.58 -12.67
CA ILE A 151 -3.81 -5.28 -12.01
C ILE A 151 -4.20 -4.15 -12.98
N ASN A 152 -3.60 -4.10 -14.17
CA ASN A 152 -3.82 -3.05 -15.16
C ASN A 152 -5.29 -2.89 -15.58
N THR A 153 -6.10 -3.95 -15.51
CA THR A 153 -7.53 -3.85 -15.86
C THR A 153 -8.33 -3.02 -14.86
N PHE A 154 -8.03 -3.13 -13.56
CA PHE A 154 -8.71 -2.31 -12.55
C PHE A 154 -8.36 -0.82 -12.71
N PHE A 155 -7.10 -0.52 -13.03
CA PHE A 155 -6.63 0.86 -13.20
C PHE A 155 -7.08 1.49 -14.53
N SER A 156 -7.21 0.69 -15.59
CA SER A 156 -7.76 1.14 -16.87
C SER A 156 -9.23 1.57 -16.72
N ASP A 157 -10.02 0.86 -15.94
CA ASP A 157 -11.39 1.26 -15.63
C ASP A 157 -11.44 2.50 -14.73
N TYR A 158 -10.57 2.54 -13.70
CA TYR A 158 -10.48 3.67 -12.79
C TYR A 158 -10.15 4.99 -13.51
N GLN A 159 -9.21 4.98 -14.47
CA GLN A 159 -8.80 6.16 -15.24
C GLN A 159 -9.88 6.74 -16.14
N LYS A 160 -10.94 5.98 -16.49
CA LYS A 160 -12.06 6.50 -17.31
C LYS A 160 -12.84 7.61 -16.60
N THR A 161 -12.81 7.63 -15.27
CA THR A 161 -13.62 8.55 -14.44
C THR A 161 -12.78 9.42 -13.51
N ASN A 162 -11.47 9.16 -13.40
CA ASN A 162 -10.55 9.85 -12.50
C ASN A 162 -9.35 10.43 -13.28
N LYS A 163 -8.94 11.65 -12.90
CA LYS A 163 -7.79 12.35 -13.53
C LYS A 163 -6.45 12.10 -12.83
N SER A 164 -6.45 11.36 -11.73
CA SER A 164 -5.23 10.99 -11.01
C SER A 164 -5.38 9.62 -10.37
N ILE A 165 -4.28 8.86 -10.35
CA ILE A 165 -4.19 7.60 -9.61
C ILE A 165 -3.71 7.91 -8.19
N PRO A 166 -4.25 7.26 -7.15
CA PRO A 166 -3.67 7.38 -5.81
C PRO A 166 -2.17 7.03 -5.83
N PRO A 167 -1.32 7.75 -5.07
CA PRO A 167 0.09 7.44 -4.97
C PRO A 167 0.32 5.95 -4.70
N THR A 168 1.08 5.31 -5.59
CA THR A 168 1.18 3.85 -5.66
C THR A 168 2.60 3.39 -5.33
N ALA A 169 2.75 2.47 -4.39
CA ALA A 169 4.00 1.76 -4.15
C ALA A 169 3.93 0.36 -4.77
N ILE A 170 4.79 0.07 -5.74
CA ILE A 170 5.05 -1.29 -6.21
C ILE A 170 6.04 -1.92 -5.23
N ILE A 171 5.54 -2.79 -4.37
CA ILE A 171 6.31 -3.46 -3.33
C ILE A 171 6.84 -4.77 -3.89
N VAL A 172 8.14 -4.86 -4.15
CA VAL A 172 8.78 -6.11 -4.58
C VAL A 172 9.08 -6.92 -3.33
N THR A 173 8.18 -7.84 -2.99
CA THR A 173 8.30 -8.73 -1.83
C THR A 173 9.30 -9.85 -2.10
N LYS A 174 9.75 -10.55 -1.04
CA LYS A 174 10.76 -11.62 -1.14
C LYS A 174 12.03 -11.16 -1.85
N TYR A 175 12.39 -9.88 -1.71
CA TYR A 175 13.57 -9.31 -2.38
C TYR A 175 14.87 -10.03 -1.99
N ASP A 176 14.93 -10.66 -0.81
CA ASP A 176 16.05 -11.51 -0.40
C ASP A 176 16.31 -12.68 -1.35
N VAL A 177 15.32 -13.09 -2.14
CA VAL A 177 15.40 -14.21 -3.10
C VAL A 177 16.00 -13.76 -4.44
N CYS A 178 15.71 -12.54 -4.89
CA CYS A 178 16.12 -12.08 -6.23
C CYS A 178 17.25 -11.04 -6.23
N LYS A 179 17.62 -10.48 -5.08
CA LYS A 179 18.64 -9.40 -4.96
C LYS A 179 20.02 -9.73 -5.53
N ASP A 180 20.36 -11.02 -5.67
CA ASP A 180 21.66 -11.47 -6.19
C ASP A 180 21.61 -11.71 -7.72
N ASP A 181 20.40 -11.79 -8.28
CA ASP A 181 20.12 -12.05 -9.70
C ASP A 181 19.61 -10.81 -10.45
N THR A 182 19.07 -9.83 -9.72
CA THR A 182 18.48 -8.59 -10.27
C THR A 182 18.95 -7.41 -9.46
N ASP A 183 19.74 -6.54 -10.09
CA ASP A 183 20.22 -5.29 -9.49
C ASP A 183 19.14 -4.18 -9.50
N GLU A 184 19.47 -3.00 -8.97
CA GLU A 184 18.53 -1.89 -8.84
C GLU A 184 18.10 -1.32 -10.20
N GLU A 185 19.01 -1.22 -11.17
CA GLU A 185 18.71 -0.65 -12.50
C GLU A 185 17.84 -1.62 -13.29
N GLU A 186 18.21 -2.90 -13.31
CA GLU A 186 17.42 -3.96 -13.95
C GLU A 186 16.05 -4.10 -13.30
N LEU A 187 15.95 -4.01 -11.96
CA LEU A 187 14.66 -4.06 -11.27
C LEU A 187 13.74 -2.92 -11.71
N CYS A 188 14.27 -1.71 -11.86
CA CYS A 188 13.49 -0.58 -12.33
C CYS A 188 13.01 -0.81 -13.77
N GLU A 189 13.90 -1.23 -14.66
CA GLU A 189 13.56 -1.57 -16.05
C GLU A 189 12.44 -2.62 -16.12
N ILE A 190 12.60 -3.74 -15.42
CA ILE A 190 11.62 -4.84 -15.44
C ILE A 190 10.24 -4.36 -14.97
N ILE A 191 10.20 -3.63 -13.86
CA ILE A 191 8.92 -3.17 -13.29
C ILE A 191 8.29 -2.07 -14.15
N GLU A 192 9.09 -1.13 -14.68
CA GLU A 192 8.61 -0.09 -15.60
C GLU A 192 8.03 -0.72 -16.88
N GLU A 193 8.69 -1.71 -17.46
CA GLU A 193 8.22 -2.41 -18.65
C GLU A 193 7.00 -3.30 -18.38
N ALA A 194 6.97 -4.00 -17.25
CA ALA A 194 5.85 -4.86 -16.89
C ALA A 194 4.60 -4.05 -16.50
N PHE A 195 4.77 -2.89 -15.87
CA PHE A 195 3.70 -1.98 -15.47
C PHE A 195 3.67 -0.69 -16.31
N SER A 196 4.07 -0.75 -17.58
CA SER A 196 4.23 0.44 -18.43
C SER A 196 3.07 1.46 -18.40
N PRO A 197 1.78 1.09 -18.28
CA PRO A 197 0.70 2.08 -18.16
C PRO A 197 0.83 3.02 -16.94
N PHE A 198 1.51 2.60 -15.88
CA PHE A 198 1.77 3.40 -14.68
C PHE A 198 2.87 4.46 -14.89
N PHE A 199 3.78 4.23 -15.83
CA PHE A 199 4.97 5.06 -16.04
C PHE A 199 4.89 5.94 -17.30
N VAL A 200 3.95 5.65 -18.21
CA VAL A 200 3.67 6.52 -19.36
C VAL A 200 3.23 7.90 -18.89
N LYS A 201 3.95 8.93 -19.36
CA LYS A 201 3.59 10.34 -19.19
C LYS A 201 2.35 10.65 -20.04
N ASN A 202 1.25 10.99 -19.39
CA ASN A 202 0.01 11.42 -20.02
C ASN A 202 -0.72 12.44 -19.13
N GLU A 203 -1.96 12.81 -19.48
CA GLU A 203 -2.75 13.79 -18.71
C GLU A 203 -3.19 13.28 -17.33
N VAL A 204 -3.08 11.97 -17.06
CA VAL A 204 -3.41 11.39 -15.76
C VAL A 204 -2.21 11.57 -14.83
N GLU A 205 -2.42 12.21 -13.68
CA GLU A 205 -1.37 12.34 -12.67
C GLU A 205 -1.09 10.98 -12.02
N LYS A 206 0.19 10.57 -12.04
CA LYS A 206 0.66 9.28 -11.52
C LYS A 206 1.91 9.51 -10.69
N ILE A 207 1.90 9.01 -9.46
CA ILE A 207 3.07 8.96 -8.60
C ILE A 207 3.27 7.50 -8.22
N VAL A 208 4.38 6.94 -8.68
CA VAL A 208 4.70 5.52 -8.53
C VAL A 208 6.09 5.38 -7.95
N THR A 209 6.27 4.47 -7.00
CA THR A 209 7.57 4.16 -6.40
C THR A 209 7.76 2.66 -6.33
N ILE A 210 8.96 2.19 -6.66
CA ILE A 210 9.34 0.78 -6.54
C ILE A 210 10.08 0.62 -5.21
N ILE A 211 9.60 -0.27 -4.34
CA ILE A 211 10.17 -0.46 -3.01
C ILE A 211 10.42 -1.95 -2.79
N PRO A 212 11.67 -2.43 -2.94
CA PRO A 212 12.03 -3.80 -2.60
C PRO A 212 12.00 -4.00 -1.09
N VAL A 213 11.32 -5.07 -0.66
CA VAL A 213 11.17 -5.45 0.74
C VAL A 213 11.41 -6.95 0.95
N SER A 214 11.94 -7.29 2.11
CA SER A 214 12.05 -8.67 2.57
C SER A 214 11.68 -8.76 4.03
N ILE A 215 11.12 -9.89 4.44
CA ILE A 215 10.82 -10.19 5.84
C ILE A 215 11.94 -10.98 6.54
N GLY A 216 12.88 -11.55 5.78
CA GLY A 216 13.98 -12.34 6.32
C GLY A 216 14.66 -13.17 5.24
N VAL A 217 15.85 -13.68 5.56
CA VAL A 217 16.68 -14.47 4.63
C VAL A 217 16.53 -15.95 4.97
N ASN A 218 16.45 -16.81 3.96
CA ASN A 218 16.37 -18.28 4.09
C ASN A 218 15.19 -18.76 4.94
N ILE A 219 14.16 -17.93 5.12
CA ILE A 219 12.99 -18.24 5.98
C ILE A 219 12.13 -19.38 5.45
N MET A 220 12.27 -19.70 4.16
CA MET A 220 11.61 -20.82 3.50
C MET A 220 12.41 -22.12 3.54
N ASN A 221 13.66 -22.09 4.03
CA ASN A 221 14.51 -23.28 4.10
C ASN A 221 14.03 -24.21 5.21
N GLU A 222 14.00 -25.51 4.92
CA GLU A 222 13.53 -26.55 5.86
C GLU A 222 14.53 -26.87 6.97
N ASP A 223 15.78 -26.41 6.84
CA ASP A 223 16.85 -26.61 7.82
C ASP A 223 16.74 -25.71 9.05
N GLY A 224 15.71 -24.85 9.12
CA GLY A 224 15.50 -23.92 10.22
C GLY A 224 16.56 -22.82 10.31
N SER A 225 17.42 -22.65 9.29
CA SER A 225 18.47 -21.62 9.25
C SER A 225 17.94 -20.20 9.04
N GLY A 226 16.66 -20.09 8.66
CA GLY A 226 15.98 -18.85 8.35
C GLY A 226 15.97 -17.85 9.50
N ARG A 227 16.22 -16.58 9.18
CA ARG A 227 16.22 -15.49 10.16
C ARG A 227 15.27 -14.37 9.74
N MET A 228 14.39 -13.97 10.65
CA MET A 228 13.58 -12.76 10.51
C MET A 228 14.51 -11.55 10.56
N LYS A 229 14.83 -10.99 9.39
CA LYS A 229 15.69 -9.81 9.22
C LYS A 229 15.04 -8.86 8.22
N PRO A 230 14.01 -8.10 8.64
CA PRO A 230 13.19 -7.36 7.70
C PRO A 230 13.95 -6.19 7.07
N ILE A 231 13.97 -6.12 5.74
CA ILE A 231 14.58 -5.06 4.92
C ILE A 231 13.45 -4.17 4.40
N ASN A 232 13.60 -2.85 4.57
CA ASN A 232 12.73 -1.80 4.00
C ASN A 232 11.22 -1.89 4.30
N ILE A 233 10.76 -2.83 5.12
CA ILE A 233 9.34 -3.11 5.41
C ILE A 233 8.50 -1.87 5.80
N HIS A 234 9.10 -0.85 6.42
CA HIS A 234 8.40 0.34 6.86
C HIS A 234 8.33 1.45 5.79
N LEU A 235 9.13 1.38 4.73
CA LEU A 235 9.19 2.44 3.72
C LEU A 235 7.86 2.63 2.97
N PRO A 236 7.15 1.56 2.55
CA PRO A 236 5.87 1.76 1.86
C PRO A 236 4.85 2.48 2.74
N ILE A 237 4.73 2.10 4.02
CA ILE A 237 3.76 2.77 4.91
C ILE A 237 4.09 4.26 5.10
N PHE A 238 5.37 4.61 5.23
CA PHE A 238 5.76 6.02 5.34
C PHE A 238 5.54 6.80 4.05
N MET A 239 5.71 6.19 2.87
CA MET A 239 5.33 6.81 1.60
C MET A 239 3.82 7.09 1.58
N GLY A 240 2.98 6.10 1.87
CA GLY A 240 1.52 6.26 1.85
C GLY A 240 1.03 7.32 2.84
N ILE A 241 1.56 7.31 4.06
CA ILE A 241 1.26 8.30 5.10
C ILE A 241 1.73 9.71 4.70
N TRP A 242 2.93 9.83 4.13
CA TRP A 242 3.46 11.12 3.70
C TRP A 242 2.54 11.78 2.67
N PHE A 243 2.08 11.03 1.67
CA PHE A 243 1.15 11.55 0.67
C PHE A 243 -0.22 11.89 1.27
N ALA A 244 -0.75 11.03 2.15
CA ALA A 244 -2.02 11.29 2.82
C ALA A 244 -1.97 12.56 3.69
N LEU A 245 -0.91 12.73 4.48
CA LEU A 245 -0.70 13.93 5.29
C LEU A 245 -0.51 15.17 4.42
N SER A 246 0.30 15.08 3.37
CA SER A 246 0.56 16.19 2.45
C SER A 246 -0.74 16.69 1.82
N LYS A 247 -1.59 15.77 1.36
CA LYS A 247 -2.91 16.11 0.81
C LYS A 247 -3.81 16.77 1.86
N LYS A 248 -3.92 16.20 3.06
CA LYS A 248 -4.70 16.80 4.17
C LYS A 248 -4.24 18.22 4.53
N ILE A 249 -2.92 18.46 4.51
CA ILE A 249 -2.35 19.78 4.76
C ILE A 249 -2.73 20.75 3.63
N GLN A 250 -2.58 20.33 2.37
CA GLN A 250 -2.95 21.15 1.20
C GLN A 250 -4.43 21.54 1.24
N ASP A 251 -5.32 20.57 1.47
CA ASP A 251 -6.77 20.78 1.58
C ASP A 251 -7.10 21.76 2.73
N SER A 252 -6.43 21.60 3.87
CA SER A 252 -6.60 22.49 5.04
C SER A 252 -6.16 23.92 4.74
N VAL A 253 -5.02 24.09 4.06
CA VAL A 253 -4.51 25.41 3.63
C VAL A 253 -5.48 26.07 2.65
N GLU A 254 -6.00 25.32 1.68
CA GLU A 254 -6.97 25.86 0.72
C GLU A 254 -8.28 26.27 1.39
N ASN A 255 -8.78 25.46 2.33
CA ASN A 255 -9.97 25.77 3.12
C ASN A 255 -9.79 27.03 3.97
N LEU A 256 -8.62 27.20 4.59
CA LEU A 256 -8.29 28.43 5.34
C LEU A 256 -8.29 29.66 4.42
N ARG A 257 -7.68 29.57 3.23
CA ARG A 257 -7.68 30.67 2.24
C ARG A 257 -9.09 31.04 1.79
N LYS A 258 -9.94 30.05 1.51
CA LYS A 258 -11.36 30.27 1.14
C LYS A 258 -12.13 31.00 2.23
N ARG A 259 -11.99 30.55 3.49
CA ARG A 259 -12.64 31.21 4.65
C ARG A 259 -12.16 32.64 4.84
N GLN A 260 -10.88 32.90 4.63
CA GLN A 260 -10.31 34.24 4.74
C GLN A 260 -10.85 35.18 3.65
N SER A 261 -11.01 34.69 2.41
CA SER A 261 -11.64 35.44 1.31
C SER A 261 -13.08 35.83 1.64
N ILE A 262 -13.90 34.86 2.08
CA ILE A 262 -15.31 35.09 2.46
C ILE A 262 -15.40 36.11 3.60
N THR A 263 -14.51 36.00 4.60
CA THR A 263 -14.48 36.95 5.73
C THR A 263 -14.15 38.37 5.27
N ASN A 264 -13.22 38.52 4.32
CA ASN A 264 -12.85 39.82 3.76
C ASN A 264 -14.01 40.43 2.95
N GLU A 265 -14.72 39.63 2.16
CA GLU A 265 -15.90 40.07 1.40
C GLU A 265 -17.03 40.53 2.33
N LEU A 266 -17.35 39.76 3.36
CA LEU A 266 -18.37 40.12 4.36
C LEU A 266 -18.01 41.42 5.09
N ASN A 267 -16.74 41.61 5.45
CA ASN A 267 -16.27 42.84 6.07
C ASN A 267 -16.36 44.05 5.14
N GLN A 268 -16.13 43.87 3.84
CA GLN A 268 -16.34 44.94 2.85
C GLN A 268 -17.82 45.28 2.69
N GLN A 269 -18.71 44.28 2.60
CA GLN A 269 -20.15 44.49 2.52
C GLN A 269 -20.69 45.23 3.74
N LYS A 270 -20.29 44.82 4.95
CA LYS A 270 -20.69 45.49 6.19
C LYS A 270 -20.27 46.95 6.21
N LYS A 271 -19.04 47.27 5.79
CA LYS A 271 -18.58 48.67 5.66
C LYS A 271 -19.40 49.47 4.66
N ILE A 272 -19.81 48.85 3.55
CA ILE A 272 -20.67 49.51 2.54
C ILE A 272 -22.06 49.79 3.13
N GLU A 273 -22.64 48.86 3.88
CA GLU A 273 -23.94 49.04 4.53
C GLU A 273 -23.90 50.08 5.65
N GLU A 274 -22.88 50.06 6.51
CA GLU A 274 -22.68 51.06 7.56
C GLU A 274 -22.54 52.47 6.97
N ASN A 275 -21.82 52.62 5.86
CA ASN A 275 -21.68 53.90 5.17
C ASN A 275 -22.99 54.37 4.52
N LYS A 276 -23.91 53.47 4.13
CA LYS A 276 -25.23 53.84 3.58
C LYS A 276 -26.22 54.32 4.64
N LEU A 277 -26.05 53.94 5.90
CA LEU A 277 -26.90 54.36 7.02
C LEU A 277 -26.57 55.76 7.57
N ILE A 278 -25.45 56.34 7.15
CA ILE A 278 -24.94 57.64 7.62
C ILE A 278 -25.35 58.80 6.68
N PHE A 279 -25.98 58.52 5.55
CA PHE A 279 -26.54 59.49 4.60
C PHE A 279 -28.06 59.38 4.54
#